data_AF-A0A8T6U726-F1
#
_entry.id   AF-A0A8T6U726-F1
#
_cell.length_a   1.000
_cell.length_b   1.000
_cell.length_c   1.000
_cell.angle_alpha   90.00
_cell.angle_beta   90.00
_cell.angle_gamma   90.00
#
_symmetry.space_group_name_H-M   'P 1'
#
loop_
_entity.id
_entity.type
_entity.pdbx_description
1 polymer ?
#
loop_
_entity_poly.entity_id
_entity_poly.type
_entity_poly.pdbx_seq_one_letter_code
_entity_poly.pdbx_strand_id
1 'polypeptide(L)'
;MENYPWWNDQQKKLAEEARKFADENLSRGEEISWTKEFPADLIQAVADKGWFGAPIPEAYGGSNTGVTGCCIVAEELSRICSALVGAY
;
A
#
# COMPACT_ATOMS: atom_id res chain seq x y z
N MET A 1 8.04 0.68 -8.52
CA MET A 1 8.70 -0.63 -8.29
C MET A 1 8.92 -1.42 -9.57
N GLU A 2 10.02 -2.19 -9.66
CA GLU A 2 10.25 -3.20 -10.72
C GLU A 2 9.69 -4.56 -10.30
N ASN A 3 9.16 -5.34 -11.24
CA ASN A 3 8.67 -6.70 -10.96
C ASN A 3 9.83 -7.70 -11.00
N TYR A 4 9.96 -8.53 -9.96
CA TYR A 4 11.01 -9.54 -9.91
C TYR A 4 10.57 -10.92 -10.44
N PRO A 5 11.46 -11.70 -11.09
CA PRO A 5 11.11 -12.99 -11.68
C PRO A 5 10.55 -14.02 -10.70
N TRP A 6 10.97 -13.99 -9.44
CA TRP A 6 10.56 -14.94 -8.39
C TRP A 6 9.25 -14.57 -7.68
N TRP A 7 8.63 -13.44 -8.03
CA TRP A 7 7.32 -13.06 -7.50
C TRP A 7 6.21 -13.88 -8.14
N ASN A 8 5.26 -14.29 -7.30
CA ASN A 8 4.03 -14.90 -7.79
C ASN A 8 3.10 -13.85 -8.42
N ASP A 9 2.04 -14.32 -9.09
CA ASP A 9 1.14 -13.44 -9.83
C ASP A 9 0.35 -12.50 -8.91
N GLN A 10 0.04 -12.92 -7.67
CA GLN A 10 -0.63 -12.07 -6.68
C GLN A 10 0.27 -10.89 -6.26
N GLN A 11 1.57 -11.14 -6.04
CA GLN A 11 2.55 -10.11 -5.68
C GLN A 11 2.76 -9.12 -6.82
N LYS A 12 2.88 -9.60 -8.07
CA LYS A 12 2.99 -8.75 -9.26
C LYS A 12 1.76 -7.86 -9.44
N LYS A 13 0.56 -8.44 -9.31
CA LYS A 13 -0.70 -7.69 -9.37
C LYS A 13 -0.80 -6.65 -8.25
N LEU A 14 -0.45 -7.02 -7.02
CA LEU A 14 -0.42 -6.11 -5.88
C LEU A 14 0.54 -4.94 -6.13
N ALA A 15 1.72 -5.19 -6.70
CA ALA A 15 2.68 -4.13 -7.03
C ALA A 15 2.13 -3.15 -8.08
N GLU A 16 1.44 -3.66 -9.11
CA GLU A 16 0.80 -2.81 -10.11
C GLU A 16 -0.32 -1.94 -9.52
N GLU A 17 -1.17 -2.52 -8.68
CA GLU A 17 -2.27 -1.81 -8.02
C GLU A 17 -1.76 -0.78 -7.01
N ALA A 18 -0.76 -1.14 -6.20
CA ALA A 18 -0.13 -0.26 -5.22
C ALA A 18 0.58 0.91 -5.89
N ARG A 19 1.32 0.66 -6.98
CA ARG A 19 1.97 1.71 -7.78
C ARG A 19 0.94 2.69 -8.36
N LYS A 20 -0.14 2.17 -8.96
CA LYS A 20 -1.21 3.01 -9.51
C LYS A 20 -1.85 3.87 -8.44
N PHE A 21 -2.16 3.29 -7.28
CA PHE A 21 -2.71 4.04 -6.15
C PHE A 21 -1.76 5.13 -5.67
N ALA A 22 -0.46 4.83 -5.56
CA ALA A 22 0.53 5.83 -5.19
C ALA A 22 0.58 6.99 -6.21
N ASP A 23 0.67 6.67 -7.50
CA ASP A 23 0.72 7.65 -8.58
C ASP A 23 -0.51 8.58 -8.60
N GLU A 24 -1.70 8.03 -8.34
CA GLU A 24 -2.96 8.78 -8.26
C GLU A 24 -3.07 9.70 -7.03
N ASN A 25 -2.32 9.42 -5.96
CA ASN A 25 -2.45 10.11 -4.66
C ASN A 25 -1.23 10.96 -4.27
N LEU A 26 -0.21 11.11 -5.14
CA LEU A 26 0.97 11.93 -4.86
C LEU A 26 0.63 13.37 -4.46
N SER A 27 -0.33 14.00 -5.16
CA SER A 27 -0.77 15.37 -4.87
C SER A 27 -1.43 15.49 -3.50
N ARG A 28 -2.23 14.49 -3.10
CA ARG A 28 -2.83 14.42 -1.76
C ARG A 28 -1.74 14.28 -0.69
N GLY A 29 -0.74 13.46 -0.95
CA GLY A 29 0.45 13.33 -0.09
C GLY A 29 1.20 14.65 0.13
N GLU A 30 1.37 15.45 -0.93
CA GLU A 30 1.96 16.78 -0.85
C GLU A 30 1.10 17.73 0.01
N GLU A 31 -0.21 17.75 -0.20
CA GLU A 31 -1.16 18.54 0.59
C GLU A 31 -1.07 18.20 2.10
N ILE A 32 -1.04 16.91 2.43
CA ILE A 32 -0.87 16.41 3.81
C ILE A 32 0.44 16.91 4.43
N SER A 33 1.53 16.93 3.65
CA SER A 33 2.83 17.40 4.12
C SER A 33 2.80 18.88 4.53
N TRP A 34 2.07 19.71 3.78
CA TRP A 34 1.90 21.14 4.06
C TRP A 34 0.92 21.42 5.18
N THR A 35 -0.24 20.77 5.17
CA THR A 35 -1.33 20.99 6.12
C THR A 35 -1.10 20.32 7.47
N LYS A 36 -0.26 19.28 7.52
CA LYS A 36 -0.08 18.39 8.68
C LYS A 36 -1.37 17.69 9.13
N GLU A 37 -2.37 17.61 8.25
CA GLU A 37 -3.61 16.90 8.54
C GLU A 37 -3.39 15.38 8.53
N PHE A 38 -4.14 14.69 9.39
CA PHE A 38 -4.08 13.23 9.43
C PHE A 38 -4.80 12.62 8.20
N PRO A 39 -4.15 11.71 7.45
CA PRO A 39 -4.66 11.22 6.17
C PRO A 39 -5.69 10.08 6.34
N ALA A 40 -6.78 10.36 7.05
CA ALA A 40 -7.82 9.36 7.34
C ALA A 40 -8.47 8.81 6.05
N ASP A 41 -8.61 9.64 5.03
CA ASP A 41 -9.14 9.28 3.72
C ASP A 41 -8.27 8.23 3.02
N LEU A 42 -6.95 8.44 3.02
CA LEU A 42 -6.00 7.50 2.41
C LEU A 42 -5.89 6.21 3.21
N ILE A 43 -5.89 6.28 4.54
CA ILE A 43 -5.86 5.08 5.40
C ILE A 43 -7.10 4.23 5.16
N GLN A 44 -8.28 4.84 5.09
CA GLN A 44 -9.51 4.12 4.78
C GLN A 44 -9.43 3.49 3.39
N ALA A 45 -8.92 4.20 2.37
CA ALA A 45 -8.76 3.65 1.03
C ALA A 45 -7.80 2.44 0.98
N VAL A 46 -6.74 2.44 1.78
CA VAL A 46 -5.82 1.29 1.92
C VAL A 46 -6.51 0.12 2.64
N ALA A 47 -7.34 0.41 3.66
CA ALA A 47 -8.12 -0.61 4.37
C ALA A 47 -9.16 -1.28 3.47
N ASP A 48 -9.88 -0.50 2.66
CA ASP A 48 -10.91 -1.01 1.75
C ASP A 48 -10.33 -1.93 0.67
N LYS A 49 -9.05 -1.77 0.34
CA LYS A 49 -8.31 -2.65 -0.57
C LYS A 49 -7.79 -3.93 0.11
N GLY A 50 -7.92 -4.03 1.44
CA GLY A 50 -7.46 -5.18 2.23
C GLY A 50 -5.94 -5.28 2.37
N TRP A 51 -5.19 -4.21 2.07
CA TRP A 51 -3.74 -4.27 2.01
C TRP A 51 -3.07 -4.43 3.38
N PHE A 52 -3.66 -3.92 4.47
CA PHE A 52 -3.17 -4.17 5.84
C PHE A 52 -3.13 -5.67 6.19
N GLY A 53 -3.91 -6.49 5.49
CA GLY A 53 -3.95 -7.94 5.65
C GLY A 53 -2.94 -8.70 4.78
N ALA A 54 -1.92 -8.04 4.20
CA ALA A 54 -0.95 -8.67 3.31
C ALA A 54 -0.34 -9.99 3.84
N PRO A 55 0.14 -10.08 5.10
CA PRO A 55 0.72 -11.32 5.62
C PRO A 55 -0.33 -12.27 6.21
N ILE A 56 -1.58 -11.84 6.30
CA ILE A 56 -2.65 -12.57 6.98
C ILE A 56 -3.27 -13.59 6.01
N PRO A 57 -3.52 -14.83 6.44
CA PRO A 57 -4.21 -15.81 5.60
C PRO A 57 -5.62 -15.35 5.19
N GLU A 58 -6.06 -15.79 4.01
CA GLU A 58 -7.39 -15.45 3.47
C GLU A 58 -8.55 -15.90 4.40
N ALA A 59 -8.37 -17.00 5.14
CA ALA A 59 -9.35 -17.49 6.12
C ALA A 59 -9.66 -16.49 7.25
N TYR A 60 -8.79 -15.49 7.46
CA TYR A 60 -8.97 -14.41 8.42
C TYR A 60 -9.19 -13.04 7.76
N GLY A 61 -9.48 -13.01 6.45
CA GLY A 61 -9.72 -11.78 5.69
C GLY A 61 -8.46 -11.07 5.18
N GLY A 62 -7.30 -11.75 5.16
CA GLY A 62 -6.08 -11.23 4.54
C GLY A 62 -5.90 -11.62 3.08
N SER A 63 -4.75 -11.27 2.48
CA SER A 63 -4.43 -11.58 1.09
C SER A 63 -3.32 -12.62 0.91
N ASN A 64 -2.74 -13.13 2.01
CA ASN A 64 -1.70 -14.17 2.03
C ASN A 64 -0.52 -13.92 1.05
N THR A 65 -0.17 -12.65 0.82
CA THR A 65 0.94 -12.23 -0.04
C THR A 65 2.29 -12.24 0.68
N GLY A 66 2.26 -12.50 2.00
CA GLY A 66 3.42 -12.66 2.86
C GLY A 66 4.19 -11.35 3.08
N VAL A 67 5.38 -11.45 3.67
CA VAL A 67 6.23 -10.27 3.97
C VAL A 67 6.60 -9.51 2.68
N THR A 68 6.76 -10.21 1.56
CA THR A 68 6.98 -9.56 0.26
C THR A 68 5.82 -8.65 -0.13
N GLY A 69 4.57 -9.10 0.05
CA GLY A 69 3.40 -8.25 -0.17
C GLY A 69 3.39 -7.03 0.76
N CYS A 70 3.80 -7.21 2.03
CA CYS A 70 3.95 -6.09 2.95
C CYS A 70 4.95 -5.04 2.45
N CYS A 71 6.13 -5.48 2.01
CA CYS A 71 7.15 -4.60 1.47
C CYS A 71 6.68 -3.87 0.21
N ILE A 72 5.97 -4.56 -0.68
CA ILE A 72 5.41 -3.97 -1.91
C ILE A 72 4.49 -2.79 -1.58
N VAL A 73 3.52 -3.00 -0.68
CA VAL A 73 2.58 -1.96 -0.28
C VAL A 73 3.30 -0.84 0.47
N ALA A 74 4.15 -1.17 1.43
CA ALA A 74 4.87 -0.17 2.22
C ALA A 74 5.75 0.74 1.35
N GLU A 75 6.45 0.18 0.36
CA GLU A 75 7.29 0.96 -0.55
C GLU A 75 6.46 1.94 -1.39
N GLU A 76 5.34 1.50 -1.97
CA GLU A 76 4.51 2.40 -2.78
C GLU A 76 3.75 3.44 -1.92
N LEU A 77 3.27 3.08 -0.72
CA LEU A 77 2.67 4.05 0.21
C LEU A 77 3.66 5.10 0.70
N SER A 78 4.95 4.74 0.83
CA SER A 78 6.01 5.67 1.25
C SER A 78 6.20 6.83 0.28
N ARG A 79 5.83 6.64 -1.00
CA ARG A 79 5.89 7.69 -2.02
C ARG A 79 4.83 8.76 -1.83
N ILE A 80 3.72 8.44 -1.15
CA ILE A 80 2.61 9.36 -0.91
C ILE A 80 2.90 10.22 0.32
N CYS A 81 2.97 9.60 1.50
CA CYS A 81 3.36 10.27 2.74
C CYS A 81 3.84 9.27 3.79
N SER A 82 4.73 9.70 4.69
CA SER A 82 5.29 8.84 5.75
C SER A 82 4.25 8.40 6.78
N ALA A 83 3.19 9.19 6.98
CA ALA A 83 2.12 8.85 7.93
C ALA A 83 1.33 7.60 7.52
N LEU A 84 1.18 7.34 6.21
CA LEU A 84 0.54 6.13 5.71
C LEU A 84 1.34 4.88 6.02
N VAL A 85 2.66 4.93 5.82
CA VAL A 85 3.55 3.81 6.15
C VAL A 85 3.60 3.57 7.65
N GLY A 86 3.58 4.62 8.47
CA GLY A 86 3.53 4.46 9.93
C GLY A 86 2.24 3.81 10.45
N ALA A 87 1.16 3.88 9.69
CA ALA A 87 -0.10 3.21 10.00
C ALA A 87 -0.18 1.77 9.46
N TYR A 88 0.76 1.37 8.60
CA TYR A 88 0.82 0.08 7.91
C TYR A 88 1.74 -0.92 8.62
#